data_AF-A0A966EYX3-F1
#
_entry.id   AF-A0A966EYX3-F1
#
_cell.length_a   1.000
_cell.length_b   1.000
_cell.length_c   1.000
_cell.angle_alpha   90.00
_cell.angle_beta   90.00
_cell.angle_gamma   90.00
#
_symmetry.space_group_name_H-M   'P 1'
#
loop_
_entity.id
_entity.type
_entity.pdbx_description
1 polymer ?
#
loop_
_entity_poly.entity_id
_entity_poly.type
_entity_poly.pdbx_seq_one_letter_code
_entity_poly.pdbx_strand_id
1 'polypeptide(L)'
;QSISCWTDATGNACNGSDWANPPAADINRIKAIRVAAVARSGQKTANTTTTVAPSWFGGAIDLRADANWGSYRYKVYQTVIPVRNVIWGNL
;
A
#
# COMPACT_ATOMS: atom_id res chain seq x y z
N GLN A 1 1.25 7.85 -20.56
CA GLN A 1 0.22 6.79 -20.41
C GLN A 1 -0.45 6.98 -19.06
N SER A 2 -1.78 7.05 -19.00
CA SER A 2 -2.52 7.23 -17.74
C SER A 2 -2.75 5.90 -17.04
N ILE A 3 -2.76 5.92 -15.70
CA ILE A 3 -3.10 4.77 -14.88
C ILE A 3 -4.63 4.70 -14.80
N SER A 4 -5.22 3.67 -15.39
CA SER A 4 -6.68 3.48 -15.41
C SER A 4 -7.21 2.81 -14.15
N CYS A 5 -6.35 2.08 -13.43
CA CYS A 5 -6.76 1.30 -12.28
C CYS A 5 -5.61 1.07 -11.31
N TRP A 6 -5.95 0.88 -10.04
CA TRP A 6 -5.01 0.46 -9.01
C TRP A 6 -5.54 -0.82 -8.37
N THR A 7 -4.64 -1.77 -8.09
CA THR A 7 -4.97 -3.06 -7.50
C THR A 7 -4.03 -3.37 -6.34
N ASP A 8 -4.51 -4.17 -5.39
CA ASP A 8 -3.70 -4.69 -4.30
C ASP A 8 -2.79 -5.80 -4.81
N ALA A 9 -1.57 -5.87 -4.26
CA ALA A 9 -0.56 -6.85 -4.66
C ALA A 9 -0.92 -8.31 -4.30
N THR A 10 -2.02 -8.53 -3.56
CA THR A 10 -2.45 -9.85 -3.09
C THR A 10 -3.93 -10.10 -3.36
N GLY A 11 -4.59 -9.25 -4.15
CA GLY A 11 -6.04 -9.27 -4.34
C GLY A 11 -6.45 -9.29 -5.81
N ASN A 12 -7.76 -9.16 -6.04
CA ASN A 12 -8.30 -9.07 -7.38
C ASN A 12 -8.00 -7.69 -7.99
N ALA A 13 -7.65 -7.68 -9.28
CA ALA A 13 -7.59 -6.46 -10.07
C ALA A 13 -8.94 -6.02 -10.60
N CYS A 14 -8.94 -4.81 -11.17
CA CYS A 14 -10.11 -4.22 -11.80
C CYS A 14 -10.59 -4.99 -13.04
N ASN A 15 -9.76 -5.87 -13.61
CA ASN A 15 -10.13 -6.81 -14.68
C ASN A 15 -10.51 -8.21 -14.14
N GLY A 16 -10.53 -8.40 -12.82
CA GLY A 16 -10.84 -9.67 -12.17
C GLY A 16 -9.68 -10.66 -12.06
N SER A 17 -8.47 -10.35 -12.55
CA SER A 17 -7.31 -11.24 -12.40
C SER A 17 -6.78 -11.25 -10.96
N ASP A 18 -6.17 -12.37 -10.56
CA ASP A 18 -5.54 -12.53 -9.25
C ASP A 18 -4.10 -12.01 -9.28
N TRP A 19 -3.83 -10.96 -8.50
CA TRP A 19 -2.51 -10.35 -8.42
C TRP A 19 -1.60 -10.97 -7.37
N ALA A 20 -2.07 -11.97 -6.60
CA ALA A 20 -1.17 -12.84 -5.85
C ALA A 20 -0.32 -13.73 -6.78
N ASN A 21 -0.80 -14.01 -8.00
CA ASN A 21 -0.08 -14.72 -9.05
C ASN A 21 -0.43 -14.17 -10.46
N PRO A 22 0.01 -12.94 -10.79
CA PRO A 22 -0.42 -12.27 -12.01
C PRO A 22 0.16 -12.97 -13.26
N PRO A 23 -0.65 -13.17 -14.31
CA PRO A 23 -0.13 -13.69 -15.58
C PRO A 23 0.86 -12.69 -16.20
N ALA A 24 1.79 -13.18 -17.04
CA ALA A 24 2.81 -12.34 -17.67
C ALA A 24 2.24 -11.10 -18.40
N ALA A 25 1.06 -11.22 -19.00
CA ALA A 25 0.38 -10.11 -19.67
C ALA A 25 -0.04 -8.98 -18.71
N ASP A 26 -0.32 -9.28 -17.44
CA ASP A 26 -0.67 -8.28 -16.43
C ASP A 26 0.58 -7.63 -15.81
N ILE A 27 1.67 -8.38 -15.68
CA ILE A 27 2.96 -7.85 -15.20
C ILE A 27 3.45 -6.70 -16.10
N ASN A 28 3.33 -6.84 -17.42
CA ASN A 28 3.73 -5.80 -18.38
C ASN A 28 2.87 -4.52 -18.29
N ARG A 29 1.69 -4.58 -17.68
CA ARG A 29 0.79 -3.44 -17.51
C ARG A 29 1.12 -2.58 -16.30
N ILE A 30 2.06 -2.99 -15.43
CA ILE A 30 2.44 -2.23 -14.24
C ILE A 30 3.18 -0.95 -14.64
N LYS A 31 2.50 0.20 -14.57
CA LYS A 31 3.11 1.50 -14.90
C LYS A 31 3.61 2.27 -13.67
N ALA A 32 3.07 2.00 -12.48
CA ALA A 32 3.51 2.60 -11.24
C ALA A 32 3.19 1.72 -10.03
N ILE A 33 3.92 1.95 -8.93
CA ILE A 33 3.74 1.27 -7.65
C ILE A 33 3.45 2.33 -6.59
N ARG A 34 2.44 2.11 -5.75
CA ARG A 34 2.22 2.92 -4.55
C ARG A 34 2.80 2.17 -3.37
N VAL A 35 3.60 2.87 -2.57
CA VAL A 35 4.18 2.31 -1.35
C VAL A 35 3.86 3.22 -0.18
N ALA A 36 3.63 2.62 0.97
CA ALA A 36 3.50 3.31 2.24
C ALA A 36 4.40 2.67 3.29
N ALA A 37 5.06 3.51 4.08
CA ALA A 37 5.82 3.13 5.26
C ALA A 37 5.18 3.79 6.48
N VAL A 38 4.81 2.98 7.47
CA VAL A 38 4.24 3.46 8.73
C VAL A 38 5.34 3.47 9.79
N ALA A 39 5.70 4.67 10.24
CA ALA A 39 6.57 4.83 11.38
C ALA A 39 5.73 4.89 12.67
N ARG A 40 6.15 4.14 13.69
CA ARG A 40 5.58 4.15 15.04
C ARG A 40 6.51 4.89 16.00
N SER A 41 5.96 5.63 16.96
CA SER A 41 6.76 6.21 18.05
C SER A 41 7.45 5.12 18.87
N GLY A 42 8.69 5.38 19.32
CA GLY A 42 9.42 4.45 20.18
C GLY A 42 8.86 4.34 21.61
N GLN A 43 8.09 5.33 22.04
CA GLN A 43 7.46 5.37 23.37
C GLN A 43 5.95 5.10 23.25
N LYS A 44 5.44 4.30 24.19
CA LYS A 44 4.02 4.04 24.41
C LYS A 44 3.44 5.15 25.29
N THR A 45 2.23 5.61 24.99
CA THR A 45 1.46 6.51 25.88
C THR A 45 0.65 5.70 26.90
N ALA A 46 0.44 6.27 28.08
CA ALA A 46 -0.36 5.63 29.14
C ALA A 46 -1.81 5.39 28.69
N ASN A 47 -2.37 6.33 27.93
CA ASN A 47 -3.74 6.25 27.40
C ASN A 47 -3.72 6.01 25.89
N THR A 48 -4.85 5.54 25.35
CA THR A 48 -5.08 5.46 23.91
C THR A 48 -4.95 6.86 23.30
N THR A 49 -3.97 7.03 22.42
CA THR A 49 -3.73 8.30 21.69
C THR A 49 -4.11 8.20 20.22
N THR A 50 -4.23 6.98 19.70
CA THR A 50 -4.63 6.69 18.33
C THR A 50 -5.89 5.84 18.38
N THR A 51 -7.02 6.43 17.98
CA THR A 51 -8.34 5.79 18.02
C THR A 51 -8.76 5.23 16.66
N VAL A 52 -8.10 5.67 15.60
CA VAL A 52 -8.34 5.23 14.22
C VAL A 52 -7.01 4.71 13.65
N ALA A 53 -7.03 3.54 13.03
CA ALA A 53 -5.86 2.98 12.39
C ALA A 53 -5.35 3.92 11.28
N PRO A 54 -4.02 4.12 11.14
CA PRO A 54 -3.47 4.89 10.04
C PRO A 54 -3.93 4.33 8.69
N SER A 55 -4.21 5.21 7.74
CA SER A 55 -4.58 4.85 6.39
C SER A 55 -3.59 5.41 5.37
N TRP A 56 -3.55 4.76 4.20
CA TRP A 56 -2.80 5.18 3.03
C TRP A 56 -3.69 5.06 1.79
N PHE A 57 -3.15 5.27 0.59
CA PHE A 57 -3.90 5.16 -0.66
C PHE A 57 -4.65 3.83 -0.85
N GLY A 58 -4.14 2.72 -0.29
CA GLY A 58 -4.74 1.39 -0.34
C GLY A 58 -5.68 1.08 0.81
N GLY A 59 -6.02 2.06 1.66
CA GLY A 59 -6.97 1.89 2.76
C GLY A 59 -6.33 1.83 4.14
N ALA A 60 -7.06 1.23 5.09
CA ALA A 60 -6.64 1.14 6.49
C ALA A 60 -5.55 0.09 6.67
N ILE A 61 -4.55 0.41 7.50
CA ILE A 61 -3.42 -0.47 7.77
C ILE A 61 -3.78 -1.37 8.96
N ASP A 62 -3.62 -2.68 8.79
CA ASP A 62 -3.90 -3.63 9.87
C ASP A 62 -2.78 -3.60 10.92
N LEU A 63 -3.14 -3.16 12.13
CA LEU A 63 -2.26 -3.09 13.29
C LEU A 63 -2.67 -4.05 14.42
N ARG A 64 -3.66 -4.93 14.17
CA ARG A 64 -4.27 -5.79 15.21
C ARG A 64 -3.30 -6.81 15.79
N ALA A 65 -2.16 -7.05 15.15
CA ALA A 65 -1.09 -7.89 15.67
C ALA A 65 -0.50 -7.36 17.00
N ASP A 66 -0.62 -6.06 17.30
CA ASP A 66 -0.24 -5.45 18.57
C ASP A 66 -1.50 -5.01 19.34
N ALA A 67 -1.83 -5.69 20.44
CA ALA A 67 -3.01 -5.36 21.26
C ALA A 67 -3.00 -3.92 21.81
N ASN A 68 -1.83 -3.28 21.88
CA ASN A 68 -1.65 -1.91 22.38
C ASN A 68 -1.43 -0.90 21.25
N TRP A 69 -1.75 -1.23 19.99
CA TRP A 69 -1.49 -0.35 18.85
C TRP A 69 -2.02 1.09 19.07
N GLY A 70 -3.19 1.24 19.70
CA GLY A 70 -3.79 2.54 19.98
C GLY A 70 -3.02 3.43 20.97
N SER A 71 -2.04 2.88 21.68
CA SER A 71 -1.17 3.61 22.62
C SER A 71 0.11 4.15 21.98
N TYR A 72 0.27 4.07 20.66
CA TYR A 72 1.40 4.65 19.94
C TYR A 72 0.94 5.75 18.99
N ARG A 73 1.86 6.68 18.66
CA ARG A 73 1.65 7.65 17.59
C ARG A 73 2.27 7.15 16.31
N TYR A 74 1.61 7.43 15.19
CA TYR A 74 2.03 6.94 13.89
C TYR A 74 2.21 8.09 12.90
N LYS A 75 3.12 7.90 11.96
CA LYS A 75 3.25 8.76 10.79
C LYS A 75 3.37 7.89 9.54
N VAL A 76 2.51 8.15 8.57
CA VAL A 76 2.50 7.45 7.29
C VAL A 76 3.30 8.28 6.28
N TYR A 77 4.32 7.66 5.69
CA TYR A 77 5.04 8.18 4.55
C TYR A 77 4.61 7.39 3.33
N GLN A 78 4.08 8.05 2.30
CA GLN A 78 3.57 7.38 1.12
C GLN A 78 4.04 8.08 -0.15
N THR A 79 4.27 7.31 -1.20
CA THR A 79 4.70 7.83 -2.50
C THR A 79 4.22 6.94 -3.65
N VAL A 80 4.20 7.52 -4.85
CA VAL A 80 3.91 6.84 -6.10
C VAL A 80 5.19 6.80 -6.93
N ILE A 81 5.65 5.59 -7.24
CA ILE A 81 6.90 5.34 -7.96
C ILE A 81 6.55 4.87 -9.38
N PRO A 82 6.80 5.67 -10.43
CA PRO A 82 6.60 5.24 -11.81
C PRO A 82 7.71 4.28 -12.26
N VAL A 83 7.34 3.21 -12.97
CA VAL A 83 8.29 2.21 -13.48
C VAL A 83 8.76 2.62 -14.87
N ARG A 84 9.82 3.45 -14.93
CA ARG A 84 10.31 4.05 -16.19
C ARG A 84 10.65 3.04 -17.28
N ASN A 85 11.25 1.90 -16.91
CA ASN A 85 11.61 0.86 -17.88
C ASN A 85 10.38 0.28 -18.60
N VAL A 86 9.26 0.10 -17.90
CA VAL A 86 8.01 -0.44 -18.48
C VAL A 86 7.26 0.63 -19.28
N ILE A 87 7.44 1.91 -18.97
CA ILE A 87 6.82 3.01 -19.71
C ILE A 87 7.58 3.31 -21.01
N TRP A 88 8.90 3.18 -21.00
CA TRP A 88 9.75 3.54 -22.15
C TRP A 88 10.18 2.34 -22.99
N GLY A 89 10.19 1.14 -22.42
CA GLY A 89 10.64 -0.07 -23.10
C GLY A 89 9.61 -0.74 -24.01
N ASN A 90 8.37 -0.23 -24.11
CA ASN A 90 7.26 -0.86 -24.85
C ASN A 90 7.08 -2.36 -24.55
N LEU A 91 7.29 -2.75 -23.28
CA LEU A 91 6.95 -4.07 -22.74
C LEU A 91 5.44 -4.20 -22.49
#